data_AF-A0A969PWB2-F1
#
_entry.id   AF-A0A969PWB2-F1
#
_cell.length_a   1.000
_cell.length_b   1.000
_cell.length_c   1.000
_cell.angle_alpha   90.00
_cell.angle_beta   90.00
_cell.angle_gamma   90.00
#
_symmetry.space_group_name_H-M   'P 1'
#
loop_
_entity.id
_entity.type
_entity.pdbx_description
1 polymer ?
#
loop_
_entity_poly.entity_id
_entity_poly.type
_entity_poly.pdbx_seq_one_letter_code
_entity_poly.pdbx_strand_id
1 'polypeptide(L)'
;MPQPTVKQQDTQTNGFEIAQAIATVVNVVAPIDCAIAHSLGAASMTLALSEGITCRKVVFLAAVCWLSNSLTKFAKLNRLSPEIEVKLRFLMEEKFGKEVWERVSVDRRVANLHIPALLFHDTGDREVDFEESRAIAQAWHGAQLVATSGLGHKRILRNERVIQQAVDFINF
;
A
#
# COMPACT_ATOMS: atom_id res chain seq x y z
N MET A 1 13.04 -33.74 -32.08
CA MET A 1 13.43 -32.40 -31.63
C MET A 1 12.87 -32.20 -30.23
N PRO A 2 13.67 -31.88 -29.21
CA PRO A 2 13.14 -31.61 -27.88
C PRO A 2 12.42 -30.26 -27.89
N GLN A 3 11.19 -30.25 -27.37
CA GLN A 3 10.41 -29.03 -27.09
C GLN A 3 11.20 -28.14 -26.12
N PRO A 4 11.25 -26.81 -26.33
CA PRO A 4 11.86 -25.92 -25.35
C PRO A 4 11.05 -25.97 -24.05
N THR A 5 11.71 -26.45 -22.99
CA THR A 5 11.27 -26.29 -21.60
C THR A 5 11.00 -24.82 -21.33
N VAL A 6 9.73 -24.47 -21.12
CA VAL A 6 9.33 -23.19 -20.52
C VAL A 6 9.97 -23.14 -19.14
N LYS A 7 11.01 -22.32 -18.98
CA LYS A 7 11.52 -21.96 -17.65
C LYS A 7 10.41 -21.17 -16.97
N GLN A 8 9.78 -21.77 -15.98
CA GLN A 8 8.84 -21.13 -15.08
C GLN A 8 9.56 -19.96 -14.38
N GLN A 9 9.21 -18.73 -14.73
CA GLN A 9 9.85 -17.50 -14.26
C GLN A 9 8.87 -16.57 -13.50
N ASP A 10 7.74 -17.13 -13.01
CA ASP A 10 6.61 -16.38 -12.44
C ASP A 10 6.37 -16.69 -10.94
N THR A 11 7.32 -16.35 -10.06
CA THR A 11 7.11 -16.43 -8.59
C THR A 11 7.25 -15.07 -7.89
N GLN A 12 7.43 -14.01 -8.65
CA GLN A 12 7.62 -12.66 -8.12
C GLN A 12 6.43 -11.79 -8.51
N THR A 13 6.06 -10.87 -7.60
CA THR A 13 5.09 -9.84 -7.91
C THR A 13 5.53 -8.47 -7.37
N ASN A 14 4.83 -7.41 -7.74
CA ASN A 14 5.09 -6.06 -7.27
C ASN A 14 3.80 -5.22 -7.17
N GLY A 15 3.89 -4.03 -6.56
CA GLY A 15 2.72 -3.18 -6.32
C GLY A 15 1.98 -2.71 -7.59
N PHE A 16 2.68 -2.58 -8.73
CA PHE A 16 2.03 -2.24 -10.00
C PHE A 16 1.18 -3.40 -10.54
N GLU A 17 1.68 -4.62 -10.47
CA GLU A 17 0.93 -5.81 -10.86
C GLU A 17 -0.29 -6.04 -9.95
N ILE A 18 -0.16 -5.78 -8.64
CA ILE A 18 -1.29 -5.83 -7.70
C ILE A 18 -2.33 -4.77 -8.08
N ALA A 19 -1.92 -3.53 -8.38
CA ALA A 19 -2.83 -2.47 -8.81
C ALA A 19 -3.56 -2.84 -10.12
N GLN A 20 -2.85 -3.43 -11.08
CA GLN A 20 -3.44 -3.91 -12.33
C GLN A 20 -4.42 -5.07 -12.10
N ALA A 21 -4.10 -6.00 -11.19
CA ALA A 21 -5.00 -7.08 -10.81
C ALA A 21 -6.27 -6.55 -10.15
N ILE A 22 -6.15 -5.57 -9.25
CA ILE A 22 -7.30 -4.86 -8.64
C ILE A 22 -8.16 -4.25 -9.74
N ALA A 23 -7.58 -3.46 -10.65
CA ALA A 23 -8.31 -2.81 -11.74
C ALA A 23 -9.03 -3.84 -12.63
N THR A 24 -8.37 -4.96 -12.94
CA THR A 24 -8.95 -6.05 -13.73
C THR A 24 -10.17 -6.66 -13.04
N VAL A 25 -10.09 -6.92 -11.74
CA VAL A 25 -11.23 -7.44 -10.97
C VAL A 25 -12.37 -6.41 -10.97
N VAL A 26 -12.08 -5.15 -10.65
CA VAL A 26 -13.13 -4.10 -10.55
C VAL A 26 -13.84 -3.89 -11.88
N ASN A 27 -13.13 -3.93 -13.01
CA ASN A 27 -13.75 -3.82 -14.33
C ASN A 27 -14.77 -4.92 -14.64
N VAL A 28 -14.69 -6.07 -13.96
CA VAL A 28 -15.63 -7.19 -14.13
C VAL A 28 -16.78 -7.12 -13.13
N VAL A 29 -16.53 -6.67 -11.90
CA VAL A 29 -17.49 -6.78 -10.79
C VAL A 29 -18.12 -5.46 -10.34
N ALA A 30 -17.76 -4.33 -10.96
CA ALA A 30 -18.30 -3.02 -10.61
C ALA A 30 -19.84 -2.99 -10.62
N PRO A 31 -20.48 -2.22 -9.73
CA PRO A 31 -19.88 -1.26 -8.80
C PRO A 31 -19.24 -1.91 -7.55
N ILE A 32 -18.15 -1.32 -7.07
CA ILE A 32 -17.55 -1.64 -5.76
C ILE A 32 -17.94 -0.58 -4.75
N ASP A 33 -18.58 -0.99 -3.66
CA ASP A 33 -18.95 -0.07 -2.60
C ASP A 33 -17.73 0.35 -1.76
N CYS A 34 -16.90 -0.60 -1.34
CA CYS A 34 -15.84 -0.35 -0.38
C CYS A 34 -14.56 -1.13 -0.71
N ALA A 35 -13.40 -0.52 -0.46
CA ALA A 35 -12.11 -1.19 -0.51
C ALA A 35 -11.46 -1.23 0.88
N ILE A 36 -10.99 -2.40 1.30
CA ILE A 36 -10.23 -2.57 2.54
C ILE A 36 -8.87 -3.15 2.18
N ALA A 37 -7.79 -2.47 2.57
CA ALA A 37 -6.44 -2.84 2.18
C ALA A 37 -5.43 -2.67 3.31
N HIS A 38 -4.39 -3.51 3.30
CA HIS A 38 -3.35 -3.53 4.33
C HIS A 38 -1.97 -3.31 3.72
N SER A 39 -1.11 -2.54 4.38
CA SER A 39 0.31 -2.42 4.04
C SER A 39 0.55 -2.09 2.57
N LEU A 40 1.35 -2.89 1.84
CA LEU A 40 1.58 -2.75 0.41
C LEU A 40 0.29 -2.82 -0.43
N GLY A 41 -0.71 -3.59 0.02
CA GLY A 41 -2.02 -3.64 -0.62
C GLY A 41 -2.72 -2.28 -0.59
N ALA A 42 -2.51 -1.48 0.46
CA ALA A 42 -3.06 -0.12 0.54
C ALA A 42 -2.39 0.81 -0.49
N ALA A 43 -1.07 0.77 -0.61
CA ALA A 43 -0.36 1.51 -1.66
C ALA A 43 -0.79 1.10 -3.08
N SER A 44 -0.97 -0.20 -3.29
CA SER A 44 -1.43 -0.74 -4.58
C SER A 44 -2.89 -0.37 -4.89
N MET A 45 -3.76 -0.35 -3.88
CA MET A 45 -5.12 0.16 -4.01
C MET A 45 -5.12 1.66 -4.35
N THR A 46 -4.26 2.47 -3.72
CA THR A 46 -4.13 3.89 -4.07
C THR A 46 -3.69 4.08 -5.51
N LEU A 47 -2.75 3.27 -6.02
CA LEU A 47 -2.37 3.30 -7.43
C LEU A 47 -3.60 3.08 -8.32
N ALA A 48 -4.36 2.02 -8.08
CA ALA A 48 -5.58 1.73 -8.85
C ALA A 48 -6.63 2.85 -8.76
N LEU A 49 -6.89 3.40 -7.56
CA LEU A 49 -7.82 4.52 -7.37
C LEU A 49 -7.39 5.75 -8.16
N SER A 50 -6.10 6.10 -8.12
CA SER A 50 -5.57 7.25 -8.84
C SER A 50 -5.54 7.07 -10.36
N GLU A 51 -5.72 5.85 -10.85
CA GLU A 51 -5.81 5.50 -12.27
C GLU A 51 -7.26 5.34 -12.76
N GLY A 52 -8.24 5.71 -11.93
CA GLY A 52 -9.65 5.85 -12.33
C GLY A 52 -10.58 4.77 -11.81
N ILE A 53 -10.09 3.80 -11.02
CA ILE A 53 -10.96 2.89 -10.30
C ILE A 53 -11.73 3.65 -9.21
N THR A 54 -13.03 3.37 -9.08
CA THR A 54 -13.90 4.06 -8.12
C THR A 54 -14.46 3.12 -7.07
N CYS A 55 -14.51 3.57 -5.82
CA CYS A 55 -15.31 2.99 -4.75
C CYS A 55 -15.91 4.10 -3.87
N ARG A 56 -16.94 3.79 -3.08
CA ARG A 56 -17.63 4.77 -2.23
C ARG A 56 -16.86 5.08 -0.95
N LYS A 57 -16.16 4.10 -0.36
CA LYS A 57 -15.38 4.26 0.89
C LYS A 57 -14.11 3.41 0.89
N VAL A 58 -13.07 3.86 1.59
CA VAL A 58 -11.80 3.14 1.73
C VAL A 58 -11.42 2.94 3.19
N VAL A 59 -10.95 1.74 3.55
CA VAL A 59 -10.31 1.46 4.83
C VAL A 59 -8.88 0.97 4.61
N PHE A 60 -7.91 1.67 5.19
CA PHE A 60 -6.51 1.29 5.12
C PHE A 60 -5.97 0.89 6.50
N LEU A 61 -5.23 -0.22 6.54
CA LEU A 61 -4.58 -0.70 7.77
C LEU A 61 -3.06 -0.73 7.57
N ALA A 62 -2.32 -0.07 8.44
CA ALA A 62 -0.86 -0.02 8.44
C ALA A 62 -0.27 0.29 7.04
N ALA A 63 -0.85 1.26 6.34
CA ALA A 63 -0.54 1.55 4.95
C ALA A 63 0.91 2.03 4.76
N VAL A 64 1.58 1.45 3.76
CA VAL A 64 2.87 1.95 3.26
C VAL A 64 2.62 3.22 2.45
N CYS A 65 3.37 4.28 2.72
CA CYS A 65 3.29 5.55 2.01
C CYS A 65 4.44 5.74 1.01
N TRP A 66 5.67 5.50 1.46
CA TRP A 66 6.87 5.80 0.68
C TRP A 66 7.72 4.55 0.45
N LEU A 67 7.86 4.15 -0.81
CA LEU A 67 8.73 3.04 -1.20
C LEU A 67 10.19 3.27 -0.78
N SER A 68 10.65 4.52 -0.76
CA SER A 68 11.97 4.89 -0.30
C SER A 68 12.22 4.47 1.16
N ASN A 69 11.23 4.66 2.04
CA ASN A 69 11.33 4.25 3.44
C ASN A 69 11.31 2.73 3.58
N SER A 70 10.45 2.04 2.81
CA SER A 70 10.44 0.57 2.77
C SER A 70 11.81 0.01 2.36
N LEU A 71 12.46 0.60 1.36
CA LEU A 71 13.80 0.19 0.93
C LEU A 71 14.86 0.45 2.01
N THR A 72 14.88 1.66 2.59
CA THR A 72 15.82 1.99 3.69
C THR A 72 15.64 1.03 4.86
N LYS A 73 14.40 0.71 5.22
CA LYS A 73 14.08 -0.18 6.33
C LYS A 73 14.47 -1.62 6.03
N PHE A 74 14.22 -2.09 4.80
CA PHE A 74 14.69 -3.38 4.32
C PHE A 74 16.22 -3.50 4.42
N ALA A 75 16.96 -2.46 3.98
CA ALA A 75 18.42 -2.43 4.05
C ALA A 75 18.91 -2.51 5.51
N LYS A 76 18.31 -1.72 6.41
CA LYS A 76 18.63 -1.74 7.84
C LYS A 76 18.35 -3.10 8.50
N LEU A 77 17.18 -3.68 8.25
CA LEU A 77 16.79 -4.98 8.82
C LEU A 77 17.73 -6.11 8.39
N ASN A 78 18.22 -6.06 7.15
CA ASN A 78 19.16 -7.03 6.60
C ASN A 78 20.63 -6.64 6.79
N ARG A 79 20.91 -5.55 7.52
CA ARG A 79 22.27 -5.04 7.81
C ARG A 79 23.10 -4.83 6.53
N LEU A 80 22.46 -4.37 5.47
CA LEU A 80 23.13 -4.08 4.21
C LEU A 80 23.99 -2.83 4.35
N SER A 81 25.11 -2.79 3.62
CA SER A 81 25.97 -1.60 3.60
C SER A 81 25.31 -0.46 2.81
N PRO A 82 25.70 0.80 3.05
CA PRO A 82 25.20 1.93 2.27
C PRO A 82 25.38 1.76 0.75
N GLU A 83 26.48 1.15 0.32
CA GLU A 83 26.76 0.88 -1.09
C GLU A 83 25.77 -0.12 -1.70
N ILE A 84 25.33 -1.12 -0.92
CA ILE A 84 24.30 -2.07 -1.36
C ILE A 84 22.94 -1.36 -1.43
N GLU A 85 22.61 -0.50 -0.48
CA GLU A 85 21.36 0.28 -0.52
C GLU A 85 21.29 1.16 -1.78
N VAL A 86 22.39 1.85 -2.13
CA VAL A 86 22.48 2.65 -3.36
C VAL A 86 22.28 1.78 -4.60
N LYS A 87 22.90 0.58 -4.64
CA LYS A 87 22.69 -0.36 -5.75
C LYS A 87 21.24 -0.85 -5.84
N LEU A 88 20.58 -1.13 -4.71
CA LEU A 88 19.17 -1.52 -4.70
C LEU A 88 18.27 -0.40 -5.23
N ARG A 89 18.55 0.86 -4.88
CA ARG A 89 17.83 2.02 -5.45
C ARG A 89 18.03 2.09 -6.96
N PHE A 90 19.27 1.98 -7.43
CA PHE A 90 19.56 1.98 -8.86
C PHE A 90 18.80 0.86 -9.60
N LEU A 91 18.76 -0.36 -9.05
CA LEU A 91 18.01 -1.47 -9.65
C LEU A 91 16.49 -1.22 -9.70
N MET A 92 15.93 -0.53 -8.70
CA MET A 92 14.52 -0.11 -8.73
C MET A 92 14.27 0.92 -9.84
N GLU A 93 15.16 1.91 -9.98
CA GLU A 93 15.07 2.93 -11.01
C GLU A 93 15.27 2.35 -12.42
N GLU A 94 16.19 1.40 -12.59
CA GLU A 94 16.41 0.70 -13.85
C GLU A 94 15.17 -0.11 -14.25
N LYS A 95 14.54 -0.81 -13.29
CA LYS A 95 13.38 -1.65 -13.55
C LYS A 95 12.09 -0.87 -13.76
N PHE A 96 11.88 0.21 -13.01
CA PHE A 96 10.57 0.89 -12.93
C PHE A 96 10.57 2.35 -13.39
N GLY A 97 11.74 2.91 -13.71
CA GLY A 97 11.92 4.33 -14.04
C GLY A 97 12.43 5.15 -12.85
N LYS A 98 13.17 6.23 -13.12
CA LYS A 98 13.73 7.11 -12.07
C LYS A 98 12.66 7.81 -11.25
N GLU A 99 11.50 8.02 -11.84
CA GLU A 99 10.33 8.63 -11.22
C GLU A 99 9.58 7.66 -10.30
N VAL A 100 9.97 6.37 -10.21
CA VAL A 100 9.24 5.35 -9.44
C VAL A 100 8.93 5.80 -8.01
N TRP A 101 9.89 6.47 -7.34
CA TRP A 101 9.75 6.94 -5.97
C TRP A 101 8.57 7.90 -5.78
N GLU A 102 8.40 8.82 -6.72
CA GLU A 102 7.32 9.80 -6.73
C GLU A 102 6.04 9.18 -7.27
N ARG A 103 6.18 8.36 -8.32
CA ARG A 103 5.09 7.66 -8.98
C ARG A 103 4.40 6.68 -8.04
N VAL A 104 5.00 6.17 -6.98
CA VAL A 104 4.29 5.28 -6.02
C VAL A 104 4.01 5.94 -4.68
N SER A 105 4.32 7.23 -4.54
CA SER A 105 4.13 7.99 -3.31
C SER A 105 2.63 8.13 -3.02
N VAL A 106 2.16 7.49 -1.95
CA VAL A 106 0.73 7.41 -1.64
C VAL A 106 0.17 8.78 -1.25
N ASP A 107 0.88 9.51 -0.38
CA ASP A 107 0.57 10.90 0.00
C ASP A 107 0.30 11.82 -1.20
N ARG A 108 1.13 11.74 -2.25
CA ARG A 108 0.94 12.53 -3.48
C ARG A 108 -0.30 12.11 -4.26
N ARG A 109 -0.56 10.79 -4.33
CA ARG A 109 -1.67 10.23 -5.11
C ARG A 109 -3.02 10.45 -4.47
N VAL A 110 -3.09 10.43 -3.14
CA VAL A 110 -4.34 10.63 -2.41
C VAL A 110 -4.78 12.10 -2.36
N ALA A 111 -3.88 13.04 -2.69
CA ALA A 111 -4.14 14.48 -2.60
C ALA A 111 -5.34 14.97 -3.44
N ASN A 112 -5.64 14.29 -4.55
CA ASN A 112 -6.78 14.61 -5.42
C ASN A 112 -7.99 13.67 -5.22
N LEU A 113 -7.91 12.72 -4.28
CA LEU A 113 -9.01 11.81 -3.98
C LEU A 113 -9.99 12.46 -3.00
N HIS A 114 -11.28 12.32 -3.30
CA HIS A 114 -12.38 12.82 -2.47
C HIS A 114 -13.21 11.67 -1.87
N ILE A 115 -12.66 10.46 -1.89
CA ILE A 115 -13.30 9.26 -1.36
C ILE A 115 -13.16 9.29 0.17
N PRO A 116 -14.24 9.14 0.96
CA PRO A 116 -14.13 8.97 2.41
C PRO A 116 -13.17 7.83 2.77
N ALA A 117 -12.19 8.12 3.62
CA ALA A 117 -11.16 7.17 4.02
C ALA A 117 -11.01 7.07 5.54
N LEU A 118 -10.87 5.84 6.02
CA LEU A 118 -10.54 5.54 7.41
C LEU A 118 -9.24 4.75 7.47
N LEU A 119 -8.25 5.28 8.17
CA LEU A 119 -6.94 4.69 8.34
C LEU A 119 -6.77 4.18 9.76
N PHE A 120 -6.21 3.00 9.92
CA PHE A 120 -5.79 2.43 11.20
C PHE A 120 -4.29 2.17 11.17
N HIS A 121 -3.57 2.61 12.20
CA HIS A 121 -2.14 2.34 12.30
C HIS A 121 -1.69 2.25 13.75
N ASP A 122 -0.88 1.25 14.07
CA ASP A 122 -0.32 1.10 15.42
C ASP A 122 0.93 1.97 15.63
N THR A 123 0.93 2.80 16.66
CA THR A 123 2.09 3.69 16.94
C THR A 123 3.39 2.92 17.23
N GLY A 124 3.29 1.63 17.59
CA GLY A 124 4.41 0.72 17.80
C GLY A 124 4.69 -0.23 16.63
N ASP A 125 4.15 0.04 15.44
CA ASP A 125 4.43 -0.76 14.24
C ASP A 125 5.94 -0.75 13.91
N ARG A 126 6.51 -1.95 13.80
CA ARG A 126 7.95 -2.17 13.52
C ARG A 126 8.22 -2.43 12.05
N GLU A 127 7.20 -2.67 11.23
CA GLU A 127 7.31 -2.94 9.79
C GLU A 127 7.09 -1.65 8.99
N VAL A 128 6.09 -0.86 9.33
CA VAL A 128 5.80 0.45 8.69
C VAL A 128 5.73 1.51 9.79
N ASP A 129 6.32 2.68 9.57
CA ASP A 129 6.33 3.70 10.61
C ASP A 129 4.96 4.40 10.65
N PHE A 130 4.43 4.71 11.84
CA PHE A 130 3.14 5.40 12.02
C PHE A 130 3.04 6.71 11.23
N GLU A 131 4.18 7.37 11.06
CA GLU A 131 4.35 8.57 10.25
C GLU A 131 3.88 8.41 8.80
N GLU A 132 3.96 7.21 8.22
CA GLU A 132 3.50 6.95 6.86
C GLU A 132 1.98 7.11 6.77
N SER A 133 1.20 6.54 7.71
CA SER A 133 -0.26 6.76 7.72
C SER A 133 -0.65 8.17 8.16
N ARG A 134 0.16 8.84 8.98
CA ARG A 134 -0.03 10.26 9.29
C ARG A 134 0.09 11.13 8.04
N ALA A 135 1.11 10.90 7.22
CA ALA A 135 1.30 11.62 5.95
C ALA A 135 0.15 11.38 4.97
N ILE A 136 -0.31 10.12 4.84
CA ILE A 136 -1.46 9.80 3.99
C ILE A 136 -2.71 10.55 4.47
N ALA A 137 -3.02 10.51 5.77
CA ALA A 137 -4.22 11.16 6.32
C ALA A 137 -4.16 12.69 6.20
N GLN A 138 -2.98 13.30 6.28
CA GLN A 138 -2.81 14.75 6.08
C GLN A 138 -3.02 15.17 4.62
N ALA A 139 -2.61 14.33 3.66
CA ALA A 139 -2.75 14.63 2.24
C ALA A 139 -4.15 14.29 1.70
N TRP A 140 -4.84 13.30 2.27
CA TRP A 140 -6.14 12.82 1.78
C TRP A 140 -7.30 13.64 2.34
N HIS A 141 -8.02 14.34 1.46
CA HIS A 141 -9.18 15.14 1.84
C HIS A 141 -10.27 14.32 2.55
N GLY A 142 -10.58 14.68 3.80
CA GLY A 142 -11.61 14.02 4.59
C GLY A 142 -11.22 12.65 5.17
N ALA A 143 -9.95 12.27 5.10
CA ALA A 143 -9.46 11.05 5.73
C ALA A 143 -9.44 11.17 7.26
N GLN A 144 -9.74 10.06 7.93
CA GLN A 144 -9.65 9.92 9.38
C GLN A 144 -8.54 8.94 9.72
N LEU A 145 -7.68 9.26 10.69
CA LEU A 145 -6.64 8.37 11.19
C LEU A 145 -6.93 7.97 12.63
N VAL A 146 -7.06 6.66 12.85
CA VAL A 146 -7.19 6.05 14.16
C VAL A 146 -5.86 5.41 14.54
N ALA A 147 -5.17 6.03 15.50
CA ALA A 147 -3.98 5.46 16.10
C ALA A 147 -4.36 4.33 17.07
N THR A 148 -3.69 3.18 16.94
CA THR A 148 -3.76 2.09 17.92
C THR A 148 -2.45 1.98 18.69
N SER A 149 -2.46 1.23 19.78
CA SER A 149 -1.24 0.94 20.54
C SER A 149 -1.13 -0.55 20.84
N GLY A 150 0.08 -1.07 20.69
CA GLY A 150 0.43 -2.43 21.06
C GLY A 150 -0.07 -3.51 20.11
N LEU A 151 -0.71 -3.20 18.98
CA LEU A 151 -1.18 -4.16 17.97
C LEU A 151 -0.09 -4.51 16.92
N GLY A 152 0.81 -3.58 16.62
CA GLY A 152 1.78 -3.68 15.53
C GLY A 152 1.16 -3.99 14.17
N HIS A 153 2.03 -4.31 13.19
CA HIS A 153 1.66 -4.42 11.78
C HIS A 153 0.56 -5.43 11.45
N LYS A 154 0.57 -6.59 12.12
CA LYS A 154 -0.26 -7.74 11.74
C LYS A 154 -1.44 -7.98 12.69
N ARG A 155 -1.29 -7.75 14.00
CA ARG A 155 -2.37 -8.04 14.96
C ARG A 155 -3.49 -7.00 14.86
N ILE A 156 -3.24 -5.84 14.25
CA ILE A 156 -4.26 -4.85 13.92
C ILE A 156 -5.39 -5.44 13.06
N LEU A 157 -5.08 -6.40 12.17
CA LEU A 157 -6.05 -7.07 11.29
C LEU A 157 -7.03 -7.98 12.03
N ARG A 158 -6.71 -8.37 13.27
CA ARG A 158 -7.52 -9.30 14.09
C ARG A 158 -8.12 -8.61 15.32
N ASN A 159 -7.90 -7.31 15.47
CA ASN A 159 -8.40 -6.59 16.61
C ASN A 159 -9.89 -6.29 16.44
N GLU A 160 -10.71 -6.80 17.37
CA GLU A 160 -12.16 -6.68 17.30
C GLU A 160 -12.64 -5.22 17.21
N ARG A 161 -12.00 -4.29 17.93
CA ARG A 161 -12.39 -2.87 17.88
C ARG A 161 -12.06 -2.23 16.54
N VAL A 162 -10.93 -2.58 15.94
CA VAL A 162 -10.54 -2.12 14.60
C VAL A 162 -11.52 -2.67 13.56
N ILE A 163 -11.83 -3.97 13.63
CA ILE A 163 -12.79 -4.61 12.73
C ILE A 163 -14.16 -3.95 12.86
N GLN A 164 -14.65 -3.75 14.09
CA GLN A 164 -15.95 -3.13 14.33
C GLN A 164 -16.00 -1.71 13.75
N GLN A 165 -15.00 -0.86 14.03
CA GLN A 165 -14.98 0.50 13.47
C GLN A 165 -14.87 0.50 11.94
N ALA A 166 -14.12 -0.43 11.35
CA ALA A 166 -14.04 -0.58 9.89
C ALA A 166 -15.41 -0.97 9.31
N VAL A 167 -16.11 -1.92 9.94
CA VAL A 167 -17.47 -2.34 9.55
C VAL A 167 -18.47 -1.20 9.68
N ASP A 168 -18.48 -0.50 10.82
CA ASP A 168 -19.35 0.65 11.06
C ASP A 168 -19.12 1.75 10.03
N PHE A 169 -17.86 2.00 9.68
CA PHE A 169 -17.50 2.99 8.67
C PHE A 169 -18.01 2.62 7.28
N ILE A 170 -17.92 1.35 6.87
CA ILE A 170 -18.34 0.91 5.53
C ILE A 170 -19.84 0.67 5.38
N ASN A 171 -20.59 0.56 6.48
CA ASN A 171 -22.06 0.45 6.42
C ASN A 171 -22.69 1.70 5.77
N PHE A 172 -23.80 1.52 5.08
CA PHE A 172 -24.56 2.56 4.36
C PHE A 172 -25.97 2.71 4.93
#